data_AF-A0A9D2RYU6-F1
#
_entry.id   AF-A0A9D2RYU6-F1
#
_cell.length_a   1.000
_cell.length_b   1.000
_cell.length_c   1.000
_cell.angle_alpha   90.00
_cell.angle_beta   90.00
_cell.angle_gamma   90.00
#
_symmetry.space_group_name_H-M   'P 1'
#
loop_
_entity.id
_entity.type
_entity.pdbx_description
1 polymer ?
#
loop_
_entity_poly.entity_id
_entity_poly.type
_entity_poly.pdbx_seq_one_letter_code
_entity_poly.pdbx_strand_id
1 'polypeptide(L)'
;MLARSDIDLYLQDVASRGCKQGTLENYRRSLLNFFDWLPEGKQVSREKVYEYQEYLIGKYTSRTVNMKMTAINGILGFLDLREYQSTVKASVDDTAIQPELSRNEYLRMLSAAKAIGDERLYLIIKLFGTTGIAVQEFDKVTVEAVRSGTIVTFPNRNRLALRIPACVQSELLEYAKEKGVKSGPIFLTREGRPLGRTTLSNMVPHIARYAKVEENKCTPRCLQKLYAETWDTIKSNVNVMLQMTYDKLLEQEQVIYGWQDVQLRA
;
A
#
# COMPACT_ATOMS: atom_id res chain seq x y z
N MET A 1 13.03 -8.83 35.06
CA MET A 1 12.08 -9.87 34.62
C MET A 1 11.00 -9.16 33.84
N LEU A 2 10.68 -9.62 32.63
CA LEU A 2 9.61 -9.04 31.83
C LEU A 2 8.27 -9.62 32.29
N ALA A 3 7.29 -8.77 32.60
CA ALA A 3 5.93 -9.17 32.96
C ALA A 3 4.93 -8.81 31.84
N ARG A 4 3.77 -9.48 31.82
CA ARG A 4 2.68 -9.13 30.90
C ARG A 4 2.14 -7.72 31.13
N SER A 5 2.12 -7.28 32.39
CA SER A 5 1.76 -5.91 32.77
C SER A 5 2.65 -4.85 32.11
N ASP A 6 3.95 -5.15 31.95
CA ASP A 6 4.89 -4.23 31.31
C ASP A 6 4.55 -4.01 29.84
N ILE A 7 4.08 -5.07 29.16
CA ILE A 7 3.61 -5.00 27.78
C ILE A 7 2.37 -4.10 27.69
N ASP A 8 1.42 -4.25 28.61
CA ASP A 8 0.21 -3.42 28.61
C ASP A 8 0.52 -1.95 28.92
N LEU A 9 1.41 -1.67 29.89
CA LEU A 9 1.86 -0.32 30.22
C LEU A 9 2.58 0.35 29.04
N TYR A 10 3.49 -0.38 28.39
CA TYR A 10 4.17 0.12 27.18
C TYR A 10 3.17 0.40 26.06
N LEU A 11 2.20 -0.48 25.81
CA LEU A 11 1.20 -0.25 24.77
C LEU A 11 0.28 0.94 25.07
N GLN A 12 -0.02 1.21 26.34
CA GLN A 12 -0.75 2.41 26.75
C GLN A 12 0.06 3.69 26.50
N ASP A 13 1.36 3.69 26.82
CA ASP A 13 2.26 4.79 26.50
C ASP A 13 2.40 5.01 24.97
N VAL A 14 2.54 3.94 24.19
CA VAL A 14 2.58 4.05 22.72
C VAL A 14 1.24 4.58 22.17
N ALA A 15 0.11 4.19 22.78
CA ALA A 15 -1.21 4.70 22.40
C ALA A 15 -1.38 6.19 22.71
N SER A 16 -0.90 6.66 23.87
CA SER A 16 -0.97 8.07 24.27
C SER A 16 -0.17 8.98 23.34
N ARG A 17 0.89 8.46 22.72
CA ARG A 17 1.68 9.14 21.68
C ARG A 17 0.99 9.19 20.30
N GLY A 18 -0.26 8.70 20.21
CA GLY A 18 -1.08 8.80 19.00
C GLY A 18 -0.74 7.75 17.93
N CYS A 19 -0.20 6.60 18.30
CA CYS A 19 0.03 5.50 17.36
C CYS A 19 -1.29 4.89 16.84
N LYS A 20 -1.28 4.45 15.58
CA LYS A 20 -2.45 3.81 14.94
C LYS A 20 -2.79 2.48 15.63
N GLN A 21 -4.08 2.16 15.73
CA GLN A 21 -4.59 0.89 16.28
C GLN A 21 -3.91 -0.34 15.65
N GLY A 22 -3.79 -0.38 14.32
CA GLY A 22 -3.11 -1.50 13.64
C GLY A 22 -1.61 -1.64 13.99
N THR A 23 -0.93 -0.56 14.35
CA THR A 23 0.45 -0.62 14.84
C THR A 23 0.50 -1.17 16.26
N LEU A 24 -0.44 -0.73 17.12
CA LEU A 24 -0.57 -1.23 18.50
C LEU A 24 -0.86 -2.74 18.53
N GLU A 25 -1.76 -3.23 17.68
CA GLU A 25 -2.06 -4.66 17.55
C GLU A 25 -0.83 -5.47 17.11
N ASN A 26 -0.07 -4.95 16.14
CA ASN A 26 1.15 -5.59 15.67
C ASN A 26 2.24 -5.61 16.75
N TYR A 27 2.38 -4.53 17.53
CA TYR A 27 3.30 -4.46 18.65
C TYR A 27 2.88 -5.46 19.73
N ARG A 28 1.60 -5.45 20.14
CA ARG A 28 1.04 -6.41 21.11
C ARG A 28 1.35 -7.84 20.71
N ARG A 29 1.03 -8.24 19.48
CA ARG A 29 1.29 -9.60 19.00
C ARG A 29 2.79 -9.94 18.99
N SER A 30 3.64 -8.98 18.58
CA SER A 30 5.09 -9.22 18.52
C SER A 30 5.70 -9.34 19.91
N LEU A 31 5.25 -8.53 20.87
CA LEU A 31 5.70 -8.55 22.25
C LEU A 31 5.22 -9.79 23.00
N LEU A 32 3.97 -10.20 22.80
CA LEU A 32 3.46 -11.46 23.36
C LEU A 32 4.22 -12.67 22.81
N ASN A 33 4.48 -12.71 21.50
CA ASN A 33 5.27 -13.79 20.91
C ASN A 33 6.71 -13.83 21.45
N PHE A 34 7.31 -12.67 21.75
CA PHE A 34 8.63 -12.61 22.38
C PHE A 34 8.56 -13.09 23.83
N PHE A 35 7.58 -12.59 24.60
CA PHE A 35 7.34 -13.00 25.97
C PHE A 35 7.11 -14.51 26.09
N ASP A 36 6.29 -15.10 25.23
CA ASP A 36 5.99 -16.53 25.23
C ASP A 36 7.21 -17.37 24.81
N TRP A 37 8.08 -16.83 23.95
CA TRP A 37 9.33 -17.50 23.54
C TRP A 37 10.41 -17.51 24.63
N LEU A 38 10.43 -16.51 25.52
CA LEU A 38 11.41 -16.45 26.62
C LEU A 38 11.28 -17.66 27.58
N PRO A 39 12.40 -18.14 28.13
CA PRO A 39 12.42 -19.26 29.08
C PRO A 39 11.63 -18.96 30.36
N GLU A 40 11.41 -19.99 31.17
CA GLU A 40 10.79 -19.85 32.49
C GLU A 40 11.54 -18.80 33.33
N GLY A 41 10.79 -17.91 33.98
CA GLY A 41 11.34 -16.74 34.69
C GLY A 41 11.48 -15.48 33.83
N LYS A 42 11.18 -15.51 32.52
CA LYS A 42 11.03 -14.32 31.65
C LYS A 42 12.16 -13.30 31.80
N GLN A 43 13.37 -13.80 31.99
CA GLN A 43 14.57 -12.98 32.09
C GLN A 43 14.98 -12.52 30.70
N VAL A 44 15.21 -11.21 30.57
CA VAL A 44 15.68 -10.61 29.33
C VAL A 44 17.16 -10.31 29.49
N SER A 45 17.94 -10.68 28.48
CA SER A 45 19.34 -10.30 28.34
C SER A 45 19.61 -9.98 26.87
N ARG A 46 20.76 -9.35 26.60
CA ARG A 46 21.18 -9.03 25.22
C ARG A 46 21.28 -10.29 24.35
N GLU A 47 21.79 -11.37 24.93
CA GLU A 47 21.93 -12.67 24.26
C GLU A 47 20.56 -13.23 23.87
N LYS A 48 19.56 -13.16 24.76
CA LYS A 48 18.20 -13.63 24.46
C LYS A 48 17.51 -12.81 23.38
N VAL A 49 17.78 -11.51 23.32
CA VAL A 49 17.26 -10.64 22.25
C VAL A 49 17.90 -11.01 20.90
N TYR A 50 19.20 -11.30 20.85
CA TYR A 50 19.87 -11.76 19.63
C TYR A 50 19.43 -13.16 19.21
N GLU A 51 19.34 -14.12 20.13
CA GLU A 51 18.83 -15.46 19.86
C GLU A 51 17.41 -15.41 19.27
N TYR A 52 16.55 -14.53 19.81
CA TYR A 52 15.22 -14.34 19.25
C TYR A 52 15.25 -13.71 17.86
N GLN A 53 16.15 -12.75 17.63
CA GLN A 53 16.31 -12.16 16.31
C GLN A 53 16.72 -13.20 15.26
N GLU A 54 17.68 -14.07 15.56
CA GLU A 54 18.09 -15.18 14.68
C GLU A 54 16.94 -16.15 14.44
N TYR A 55 16.19 -16.50 15.49
CA TYR A 55 14.96 -17.30 15.36
C TYR A 55 13.95 -16.65 14.39
N LEU A 56 13.80 -15.33 14.41
CA LEU A 56 12.92 -14.61 13.50
C LEU A 56 13.45 -14.58 12.06
N ILE A 57 14.77 -14.43 11.87
CA ILE A 57 15.42 -14.43 10.54
C ILE A 57 15.16 -15.76 9.81
N GLY A 58 15.21 -16.89 10.51
CA GLY A 58 14.91 -18.19 9.92
C GLY A 58 13.44 -18.39 9.51
N LYS A 59 12.52 -17.53 9.94
CA LYS A 59 11.06 -17.73 9.78
C LYS A 59 10.34 -16.63 9.01
N TYR A 60 10.91 -15.42 8.94
CA TYR A 60 10.24 -14.24 8.42
C TYR A 60 11.13 -13.44 7.49
N THR A 61 10.50 -12.63 6.63
CA THR A 61 11.22 -11.66 5.81
C THR A 61 11.92 -10.60 6.66
N SER A 62 13.06 -10.07 6.22
CA SER A 62 13.84 -9.06 6.95
C SER A 62 13.00 -7.85 7.39
N ARG A 63 12.04 -7.42 6.54
CA ARG A 63 11.10 -6.34 6.89
C ARG A 63 10.22 -6.71 8.09
N THR A 64 9.73 -7.94 8.14
CA THR A 64 8.92 -8.45 9.25
C THR A 64 9.76 -8.62 10.52
N VAL A 65 10.99 -9.13 10.39
CA VAL A 65 11.96 -9.20 11.50
C VAL A 65 12.19 -7.82 12.09
N ASN A 66 12.56 -6.84 11.26
CA ASN A 66 12.81 -5.47 11.70
C ASN A 66 11.59 -4.83 12.36
N MET A 67 10.37 -5.08 11.87
CA MET A 67 9.13 -4.62 12.52
C MET A 67 8.96 -5.22 13.92
N LYS A 68 9.16 -6.54 14.06
CA LYS A 68 9.07 -7.24 15.35
C LYS A 68 10.14 -6.73 16.32
N MET A 69 11.38 -6.60 15.87
CA MET A 69 12.49 -6.08 16.66
C MET A 69 12.29 -4.61 17.05
N THR A 70 11.60 -3.81 16.24
CA THR A 70 11.25 -2.42 16.61
C THR A 70 10.33 -2.40 17.83
N ALA A 71 9.32 -3.27 17.89
CA ALA A 71 8.44 -3.35 19.05
C ALA A 71 9.21 -3.80 20.31
N ILE A 72 10.11 -4.79 20.16
CA ILE A 72 10.94 -5.33 21.26
C ILE A 72 11.92 -4.27 21.76
N ASN A 73 12.68 -3.63 20.89
CA ASN A 73 13.59 -2.54 21.29
C ASN A 73 12.81 -1.40 21.96
N GLY A 74 11.60 -1.10 21.47
CA GLY A 74 10.72 -0.08 22.05
C GLY A 74 10.36 -0.36 23.51
N ILE A 75 9.89 -1.58 23.85
CA ILE A 75 9.58 -1.93 25.25
C ILE A 75 10.85 -1.98 26.12
N LEU A 76 11.98 -2.44 25.59
CA LEU A 76 13.24 -2.46 26.34
C LEU A 76 13.69 -1.03 26.67
N GLY A 77 13.52 -0.09 25.74
CA GLY A 77 13.80 1.32 26.01
C GLY A 77 12.84 1.96 27.02
N PHE A 78 11.58 1.51 27.05
CA PHE A 78 10.57 1.94 28.03
C PHE A 78 10.86 1.43 29.44
N LEU A 79 11.43 0.22 29.57
CA LEU A 79 11.83 -0.39 30.84
C LEU A 79 13.27 -0.02 31.28
N ASP A 80 13.89 0.93 30.59
CA ASP A 80 15.28 1.37 30.82
C ASP A 80 16.34 0.25 30.66
N LEU A 81 16.04 -0.75 29.84
CA LEU A 81 16.91 -1.89 29.49
C LEU A 81 17.56 -1.69 28.11
N ARG A 82 18.03 -0.46 27.83
CA ARG A 82 18.54 -0.07 26.50
C ARG A 82 19.76 -0.88 26.09
N GLU A 83 20.56 -1.33 27.05
CA GLU A 83 21.73 -2.16 26.87
C GLU A 83 21.43 -3.55 26.30
N TYR A 84 20.17 -4.02 26.38
CA TYR A 84 19.74 -5.30 25.80
C TYR A 84 19.15 -5.16 24.40
N GLN A 85 19.00 -3.94 23.88
CA GLN A 85 18.45 -3.72 22.54
C GLN A 85 19.37 -4.31 21.47
N SER A 86 18.78 -4.88 20.42
CA SER A 86 19.54 -5.21 19.22
C SER A 86 19.66 -3.98 18.34
N THR A 87 20.91 -3.56 18.08
CA THR A 87 21.23 -2.49 17.14
C THR A 87 21.39 -2.99 15.71
N VAL A 88 21.50 -4.31 15.53
CA VAL A 88 21.68 -4.93 14.22
C VAL A 88 20.32 -5.08 13.56
N LYS A 89 20.07 -4.33 12.47
CA LYS A 89 18.90 -4.57 11.64
C LYS A 89 19.17 -5.79 10.77
N ALA A 90 18.18 -6.68 10.63
CA ALA A 90 18.25 -7.72 9.61
C ALA A 90 18.43 -7.02 8.26
N SER A 91 19.44 -7.44 7.49
CA SER A 91 19.70 -6.91 6.15
C SER A 91 18.41 -6.99 5.36
N VAL A 92 17.86 -5.83 5.03
CA VAL A 92 16.76 -5.78 4.08
C VAL A 92 17.42 -6.08 2.76
N ASP A 93 17.31 -7.32 2.31
CA ASP A 93 17.56 -7.64 0.92
C ASP A 93 16.45 -6.88 0.16
N ASP A 94 16.76 -5.64 -0.25
CA ASP A 94 15.86 -4.79 -1.05
C ASP A 94 15.58 -5.43 -2.43
N THR A 95 16.16 -6.60 -2.69
CA THR A 95 15.97 -7.50 -3.84
C THR A 95 14.70 -8.34 -3.80
N ALA A 96 13.84 -8.23 -2.78
CA ALA A 96 12.45 -8.70 -2.91
C ALA A 96 11.69 -7.79 -3.90
N ILE A 97 12.10 -7.83 -5.16
CA ILE A 97 11.52 -7.14 -6.30
C ILE A 97 10.05 -7.48 -6.27
N GLN A 98 9.24 -6.45 -6.02
CA GLN A 98 7.80 -6.53 -6.18
C GLN A 98 7.53 -7.06 -7.59
N PRO A 99 6.89 -8.24 -7.74
CA PRO A 99 6.69 -8.82 -9.05
C PRO A 99 5.86 -7.85 -9.90
N GLU A 100 6.32 -7.64 -11.13
CA GLU A 100 5.74 -6.64 -12.03
C GLU A 100 4.60 -7.24 -12.84
N LEU A 101 3.46 -6.54 -12.80
CA LEU A 101 2.27 -6.87 -13.56
C LEU A 101 2.23 -5.96 -14.78
N SER A 102 2.37 -6.52 -15.97
CA SER A 102 2.28 -5.79 -17.22
C SER A 102 0.84 -5.36 -17.53
N ARG A 103 0.69 -4.36 -18.41
CA ARG A 103 -0.63 -3.90 -18.88
C ARG A 103 -1.42 -5.04 -19.55
N ASN A 104 -0.74 -5.91 -20.30
CA ASN A 104 -1.37 -7.05 -20.96
C ASN A 104 -1.85 -8.10 -19.95
N GLU A 105 -1.05 -8.42 -18.92
CA GLU A 105 -1.48 -9.33 -17.85
C GLU A 105 -2.71 -8.77 -17.10
N TYR A 106 -2.73 -7.48 -16.79
CA TYR A 106 -3.91 -6.81 -16.22
C TYR A 106 -5.16 -6.94 -17.08
N LEU A 107 -5.05 -6.71 -18.40
CA LEU A 107 -6.20 -6.86 -19.30
C LEU A 107 -6.67 -8.32 -19.39
N ARG A 108 -5.76 -9.30 -19.33
CA ARG A 108 -6.14 -10.72 -19.22
C ARG A 108 -6.85 -11.02 -17.90
N MET A 109 -6.45 -10.41 -16.79
CA MET A 109 -7.17 -10.55 -15.51
C MET A 109 -8.61 -10.02 -15.60
N LEU A 110 -8.82 -8.86 -16.22
CA LEU A 110 -10.18 -8.33 -16.46
C LEU A 110 -11.01 -9.24 -17.37
N SER A 111 -10.42 -9.70 -18.47
CA SER A 111 -11.09 -10.61 -19.40
C SER A 111 -11.48 -11.93 -18.73
N ALA A 112 -10.57 -12.50 -17.94
CA ALA A 112 -10.83 -13.71 -17.19
C ALA A 112 -11.96 -13.52 -16.17
N ALA A 113 -11.98 -12.41 -15.42
CA ALA A 113 -13.03 -12.14 -14.43
C ALA A 113 -14.41 -12.00 -15.09
N LYS A 114 -14.46 -11.36 -16.28
CA LYS A 114 -15.67 -11.28 -17.09
C LYS A 114 -16.11 -12.66 -17.62
N ALA A 115 -15.17 -13.48 -18.08
CA ALA A 115 -15.45 -14.81 -18.64
C ALA A 115 -16.03 -15.78 -17.61
N ILE A 116 -15.60 -15.70 -16.35
CA ILE A 116 -16.15 -16.52 -15.26
C ILE A 116 -17.42 -15.94 -14.63
N GLY A 117 -17.89 -14.77 -15.10
CA GLY A 117 -19.09 -14.10 -14.58
C GLY A 117 -18.93 -13.46 -13.20
N ASP A 118 -17.70 -13.29 -12.70
CA ASP A 118 -17.44 -12.63 -11.42
C ASP A 118 -17.30 -11.11 -11.61
N GLU A 119 -18.44 -10.46 -11.81
CA GLU A 119 -18.54 -9.00 -11.98
C GLU A 119 -17.93 -8.23 -10.80
N ARG A 120 -18.10 -8.74 -9.58
CA ARG A 120 -17.56 -8.13 -8.37
C ARG A 120 -16.04 -8.10 -8.41
N LEU A 121 -15.40 -9.24 -8.72
CA LEU A 121 -13.95 -9.33 -8.83
C LEU A 121 -13.43 -8.48 -10.00
N TYR A 122 -14.13 -8.48 -11.13
CA TYR A 122 -13.83 -7.63 -12.27
C TYR A 122 -13.75 -6.14 -11.88
N LEU A 123 -14.75 -5.63 -11.15
CA LEU A 123 -14.77 -4.23 -10.70
C LEU A 123 -13.67 -3.93 -9.67
N ILE A 124 -13.38 -4.87 -8.77
CA ILE A 124 -12.28 -4.73 -7.79
C ILE A 124 -10.93 -4.59 -8.50
N ILE A 125 -10.63 -5.49 -9.46
CA ILE A 125 -9.39 -5.45 -10.25
C ILE A 125 -9.30 -4.14 -11.03
N LYS A 126 -10.40 -3.75 -11.69
CA LYS A 126 -10.49 -2.52 -12.46
C LYS A 126 -10.25 -1.29 -11.60
N LEU A 127 -10.83 -1.23 -10.40
CA LEU A 127 -10.66 -0.11 -9.48
C LEU A 127 -9.20 0.08 -9.07
N PHE A 128 -8.52 -0.99 -8.65
CA PHE A 128 -7.10 -0.93 -8.29
C PHE A 128 -6.24 -0.49 -9.48
N GLY A 129 -6.49 -1.04 -10.67
CA GLY A 129 -5.73 -0.73 -11.88
C GLY A 129 -6.03 0.63 -12.52
N THR A 130 -7.07 1.36 -12.09
CA THR A 130 -7.49 2.64 -12.69
C THR A 130 -7.50 3.83 -11.73
N THR A 131 -7.55 3.61 -10.43
CA THR A 131 -7.59 4.69 -9.41
C THR A 131 -6.38 4.71 -8.50
N GLY A 132 -5.63 3.60 -8.44
CA GLY A 132 -4.49 3.46 -7.52
C GLY A 132 -4.89 3.45 -6.04
N ILE A 133 -6.15 3.21 -5.70
CA ILE A 133 -6.60 3.15 -4.31
C ILE A 133 -5.83 2.08 -3.52
N ALA A 134 -5.44 2.42 -2.29
CA ALA A 134 -4.77 1.45 -1.41
C ALA A 134 -5.78 0.43 -0.87
N VAL A 135 -5.37 -0.83 -0.74
CA VAL A 135 -6.22 -1.91 -0.20
C VAL A 135 -6.76 -1.61 1.22
N GLN A 136 -6.06 -0.78 1.99
CA GLN A 136 -6.44 -0.38 3.35
C GLN A 136 -7.58 0.65 3.36
N GLU A 137 -7.75 1.41 2.27
CA GLU A 137 -8.75 2.47 2.13
C GLU A 137 -9.91 2.01 1.22
N PHE A 138 -10.01 0.71 0.94
CA PHE A 138 -11.02 0.17 0.03
C PHE A 138 -12.45 0.30 0.56
N ASP A 139 -12.62 0.42 1.88
CA ASP A 139 -13.89 0.75 2.52
C ASP A 139 -14.39 2.16 2.15
N LYS A 140 -13.52 3.04 1.64
CA LYS A 140 -13.88 4.40 1.16
C LYS A 140 -14.51 4.41 -0.23
N VAL A 141 -14.61 3.26 -0.90
CA VAL A 141 -15.30 3.13 -2.18
C VAL A 141 -16.81 3.07 -1.93
N THR A 142 -17.40 4.24 -1.70
CA THR A 142 -18.83 4.38 -1.38
C THR A 142 -19.64 4.88 -2.56
N VAL A 143 -20.96 4.67 -2.53
CA VAL A 143 -21.88 5.19 -3.56
C VAL A 143 -21.74 6.70 -3.70
N GLU A 144 -21.57 7.42 -2.59
CA GLU A 144 -21.39 8.88 -2.56
C GLU A 144 -20.08 9.31 -3.22
N ALA A 145 -18.98 8.61 -2.90
CA ALA A 145 -17.66 8.87 -3.49
C ALA A 145 -17.65 8.55 -5.00
N VAL A 146 -18.35 7.49 -5.41
CA VAL A 146 -18.52 7.18 -6.82
C VAL A 146 -19.39 8.25 -7.50
N ARG A 147 -20.50 8.69 -6.92
CA ARG A 147 -21.33 9.77 -7.50
C ARG A 147 -20.58 11.09 -7.65
N SER A 148 -19.72 11.45 -6.70
CA SER A 148 -18.88 12.65 -6.79
C SER A 148 -17.70 12.50 -7.76
N GLY A 149 -17.41 11.27 -8.21
CA GLY A 149 -16.27 10.94 -9.07
C GLY A 149 -14.91 11.02 -8.35
N THR A 150 -14.92 11.15 -7.02
CA THR A 150 -13.70 11.35 -6.22
C THR A 150 -13.74 10.54 -4.93
N ILE A 151 -12.68 9.77 -4.68
CA ILE A 151 -12.46 9.05 -3.42
C ILE A 151 -11.47 9.83 -2.58
N VAL A 152 -11.88 10.26 -1.39
CA VAL A 152 -10.98 10.93 -0.43
C VAL A 152 -10.39 9.88 0.51
N THR A 153 -9.07 9.77 0.51
CA THR A 153 -8.30 8.83 1.34
C THR A 153 -7.32 9.59 2.21
N PHE A 154 -6.84 8.95 3.28
CA PHE A 154 -5.88 9.57 4.22
C PHE A 154 -4.61 8.73 4.42
N PRO A 155 -3.88 8.38 3.34
CA PRO A 155 -2.62 7.67 3.48
C PRO A 155 -1.66 8.47 4.36
N ASN A 156 -1.16 7.85 5.43
CA ASN A 156 -0.21 8.46 6.37
C ASN A 156 -0.65 9.84 6.92
N ARG A 157 -1.96 10.06 7.11
CA ARG A 157 -2.56 11.34 7.56
C ARG A 157 -2.54 12.48 6.53
N ASN A 158 -2.13 12.21 5.29
CA ASN A 158 -2.20 13.17 4.20
C ASN A 158 -3.49 12.96 3.42
N ARG A 159 -4.28 14.02 3.25
CA ARG A 159 -5.50 13.98 2.44
C ARG A 159 -5.13 13.79 0.96
N LEU A 160 -5.62 12.71 0.35
CA LEU A 160 -5.42 12.41 -1.06
C LEU A 160 -6.78 12.18 -1.73
N ALA A 161 -7.06 12.97 -2.78
CA ALA A 161 -8.25 12.83 -3.61
C ALA A 161 -7.91 12.01 -4.86
N LEU A 162 -8.51 10.82 -4.98
CA LEU A 162 -8.35 9.93 -6.13
C LEU A 162 -9.52 10.14 -7.09
N ARG A 163 -9.21 10.45 -8.35
CA ARG A 163 -10.22 10.60 -9.40
C ARG A 163 -10.69 9.23 -9.90
N ILE A 164 -12.00 9.07 -10.05
CA ILE A 164 -12.61 7.91 -10.69
C ILE A 164 -12.90 8.26 -12.16
N PRO A 165 -12.37 7.50 -13.14
CA PRO A 165 -12.73 7.70 -14.54
C PRO A 165 -14.24 7.48 -14.78
N ALA A 166 -14.85 8.27 -15.67
CA ALA A 166 -16.29 8.22 -15.93
C ALA A 166 -16.80 6.82 -16.33
N CYS A 167 -16.01 6.05 -17.10
CA CYS A 167 -16.36 4.69 -17.46
C CYS A 167 -16.42 3.74 -16.24
N VAL A 168 -15.49 3.89 -15.29
CA VAL A 168 -15.47 3.10 -14.04
C VAL A 168 -16.61 3.55 -13.12
N GLN A 169 -16.89 4.85 -13.08
CA GLN A 169 -17.98 5.42 -12.31
C GLN A 169 -19.34 4.83 -12.71
N SER A 170 -19.65 4.79 -14.02
CA SER A 170 -20.91 4.24 -14.51
C SER A 170 -21.09 2.76 -14.14
N GLU A 171 -20.06 1.93 -14.37
CA GLU A 171 -20.10 0.50 -14.03
C GLU A 171 -20.27 0.27 -12.52
N LEU A 172 -19.63 1.07 -11.67
CA LEU A 172 -19.79 0.96 -10.20
C LEU A 172 -21.20 1.35 -9.73
N LEU A 173 -21.80 2.37 -10.34
CA LEU A 173 -23.17 2.80 -9.98
C LEU A 173 -24.22 1.79 -10.45
N GLU A 174 -24.03 1.20 -11.63
CA GLU A 174 -24.86 0.11 -12.14
C GLU A 174 -24.78 -1.11 -11.21
N TYR A 175 -23.57 -1.55 -10.87
CA TYR A 175 -23.36 -2.63 -9.91
C TYR A 175 -24.00 -2.33 -8.54
N ALA A 176 -23.82 -1.12 -8.00
CA ALA A 176 -24.44 -0.73 -6.73
C ALA A 176 -25.98 -0.79 -6.79
N LYS A 177 -26.57 -0.35 -7.91
CA LYS A 177 -28.01 -0.44 -8.16
C LYS A 177 -28.48 -1.89 -8.21
N GLU A 178 -27.80 -2.76 -8.95
CA GLU A 178 -28.13 -4.18 -9.06
C GLU A 178 -28.02 -4.93 -7.74
N LYS A 179 -27.02 -4.60 -6.91
CA LYS A 179 -26.86 -5.18 -5.56
C LYS A 179 -27.74 -4.49 -4.50
N GLY A 180 -28.55 -3.50 -4.87
CA GLY A 180 -29.45 -2.79 -3.96
C GLY A 180 -28.75 -1.88 -2.96
N VAL A 181 -27.48 -1.51 -3.19
CA VAL A 181 -26.69 -0.63 -2.31
C VAL A 181 -27.01 0.83 -2.63
N LYS A 182 -27.78 1.47 -1.74
CA LYS A 182 -28.23 2.87 -1.93
C LYS A 182 -27.25 3.91 -1.39
N SER A 183 -26.46 3.55 -0.40
CA SER A 183 -25.53 4.44 0.33
C SER A 183 -24.41 3.64 0.99
N GLY A 184 -23.28 4.29 1.25
CA GLY A 184 -22.13 3.68 1.92
C GLY A 184 -21.30 2.76 1.00
N PRO A 185 -20.49 1.86 1.58
CA PRO A 185 -19.52 1.05 0.82
C PRO A 185 -20.18 0.14 -0.21
N ILE A 186 -19.68 0.15 -1.45
CA ILE A 186 -20.27 -0.60 -2.57
C ILE A 186 -20.01 -2.11 -2.44
N PHE A 187 -18.82 -2.49 -1.98
CA PHE A 187 -18.40 -3.88 -1.91
C PHE A 187 -18.59 -4.45 -0.50
N LEU A 188 -19.71 -5.17 -0.32
CA LEU A 188 -20.13 -5.73 0.96
C LEU A 188 -19.97 -7.25 1.04
N THR A 189 -19.67 -7.80 2.22
CA THR A 189 -19.73 -9.24 2.51
C THR A 189 -21.18 -9.71 2.49
N ARG A 190 -21.40 -11.03 2.57
CA ARG A 190 -22.75 -11.61 2.72
C ARG A 190 -23.49 -11.08 3.96
N GLU A 191 -22.74 -10.65 4.98
CA GLU A 191 -23.26 -10.08 6.22
C GLU A 191 -23.46 -8.55 6.15
N GLY A 192 -23.28 -7.94 4.97
CA GLY A 192 -23.45 -6.49 4.79
C GLY A 192 -22.29 -5.64 5.33
N ARG A 193 -21.17 -6.25 5.72
CA ARG A 193 -19.98 -5.51 6.19
C ARG A 193 -19.09 -5.11 5.01
N PRO A 194 -18.35 -3.99 5.08
CA PRO A 194 -17.40 -3.63 4.03
C PRO A 194 -16.33 -4.72 3.85
N LEU A 195 -15.87 -4.92 2.62
CA LEU A 195 -14.77 -5.86 2.36
C LEU A 195 -13.50 -5.44 3.11
N GLY A 196 -13.02 -6.34 3.97
CA GLY A 196 -11.74 -6.18 4.64
C GLY A 196 -10.55 -6.43 3.72
N ARG A 197 -9.39 -5.87 4.11
CA ARG A 197 -8.11 -6.05 3.42
C ARG A 197 -7.76 -7.51 3.15
N THR A 198 -7.96 -8.39 4.14
CA THR A 198 -7.62 -9.82 4.04
C THR A 198 -8.46 -10.49 2.96
N THR A 199 -9.76 -10.21 2.92
CA THR A 199 -10.66 -10.76 1.90
C THR A 199 -10.25 -10.32 0.51
N LEU A 200 -9.93 -9.03 0.31
CA LEU A 200 -9.48 -8.51 -0.98
C LEU A 200 -8.15 -9.14 -1.41
N SER A 201 -7.22 -9.32 -0.47
CA SER A 201 -5.91 -9.90 -0.73
C SER A 201 -5.97 -11.38 -1.11
N ASN A 202 -7.01 -12.10 -0.66
CA ASN A 202 -7.25 -13.49 -1.04
C ASN A 202 -8.09 -13.63 -2.31
N MET A 203 -8.99 -12.67 -2.58
CA MET A 203 -9.92 -12.72 -3.72
C MET A 203 -9.22 -12.46 -5.07
N VAL A 204 -8.29 -11.50 -5.12
CA VAL A 204 -7.60 -11.15 -6.39
C VAL A 204 -6.73 -12.29 -6.93
N PRO A 205 -5.94 -13.02 -6.12
CA PRO A 205 -5.16 -14.16 -6.59
C PRO A 205 -5.98 -15.28 -7.25
N HIS A 206 -7.26 -15.46 -6.89
CA HIS A 206 -8.11 -16.49 -7.50
C HIS A 206 -8.25 -16.36 -9.02
N ILE A 207 -8.05 -15.17 -9.59
CA ILE A 207 -8.12 -14.99 -11.04
C ILE A 207 -6.86 -15.46 -11.79
N ALA A 208 -5.75 -15.66 -11.08
CA ALA A 208 -4.44 -15.94 -11.67
C ALA A 208 -4.47 -17.12 -12.66
N ARG A 209 -5.11 -18.23 -12.25
CA ARG A 209 -5.24 -19.44 -13.07
C ARG A 209 -6.03 -19.19 -14.36
N TYR A 210 -7.12 -18.44 -14.28
CA TYR A 210 -7.97 -18.13 -15.43
C TYR A 210 -7.31 -17.11 -16.38
N ALA A 211 -6.57 -16.15 -15.82
CA ALA A 211 -5.88 -15.11 -16.57
C ALA A 211 -4.55 -15.56 -17.18
N LYS A 212 -4.05 -16.75 -16.81
CA LYS A 212 -2.69 -17.23 -17.13
C LYS A 212 -1.65 -16.17 -16.72
N VAL A 213 -1.71 -15.75 -15.47
CA VAL A 213 -0.79 -14.80 -14.83
C VAL A 213 -0.26 -15.47 -13.56
N GLU A 214 1.00 -15.22 -13.21
CA GLU A 214 1.56 -15.74 -11.97
C GLU A 214 0.79 -15.21 -10.75
N GLU A 215 0.53 -16.08 -9.77
CA GLU A 215 -0.31 -15.76 -8.62
C GLU A 215 0.29 -14.63 -7.75
N ASN A 216 1.61 -14.60 -7.62
CA ASN A 216 2.35 -13.55 -6.89
C ASN A 216 2.20 -12.15 -7.51
N LYS A 217 1.86 -12.04 -8.81
CA LYS A 217 1.55 -10.78 -9.51
C LYS A 217 0.08 -10.37 -9.34
N CYS A 218 -0.80 -11.30 -9.03
CA CYS A 218 -2.24 -11.08 -8.90
C CYS A 218 -2.59 -10.51 -7.51
N THR A 219 -1.98 -9.39 -7.14
CA THR A 219 -2.23 -8.75 -5.85
C THR A 219 -2.70 -7.30 -6.01
N PRO A 220 -3.51 -6.77 -5.06
CA PRO A 220 -3.87 -5.35 -5.07
C PRO A 220 -2.67 -4.41 -5.15
N ARG A 221 -1.52 -4.82 -4.57
CA ARG A 221 -0.29 -4.03 -4.56
C ARG A 221 0.36 -3.95 -5.95
N CYS A 222 0.41 -5.06 -6.69
CA CYS A 222 0.91 -5.07 -8.06
C CYS A 222 0.01 -4.26 -9.00
N LEU A 223 -1.31 -4.31 -8.83
CA LEU A 223 -2.26 -3.48 -9.59
C LEU A 223 -2.06 -1.98 -9.32
N GLN A 224 -1.83 -1.61 -8.05
CA GLN A 224 -1.51 -0.24 -7.67
C GLN A 224 -0.16 0.23 -8.25
N LYS A 225 0.86 -0.65 -8.25
CA LYS A 225 2.17 -0.38 -8.87
C LYS A 225 2.00 -0.12 -10.37
N LEU A 226 1.27 -0.99 -11.09
CA LEU A 226 0.95 -0.79 -12.50
C LEU A 226 0.27 0.56 -12.76
N TYR A 227 -0.68 0.97 -11.92
CA TYR A 227 -1.31 2.29 -12.03
C TYR A 227 -0.29 3.43 -11.87
N ALA A 228 0.56 3.36 -10.84
CA ALA A 228 1.57 4.39 -10.57
C ALA A 228 2.56 4.52 -11.74
N GLU A 229 3.10 3.40 -12.24
CA GLU A 229 4.02 3.36 -13.38
C GLU A 229 3.38 3.89 -14.66
N THR A 230 2.11 3.56 -14.91
CA THR A 230 1.36 4.10 -16.04
C THR A 230 1.27 5.63 -15.95
N TRP A 231 0.95 6.17 -14.77
CA TRP A 231 0.88 7.62 -14.58
C TRP A 231 2.22 8.32 -14.66
N ASP A 232 3.27 7.72 -14.12
CA ASP A 232 4.60 8.30 -14.14
C ASP A 232 5.16 8.32 -15.57
N THR A 233 4.87 7.29 -16.37
CA THR A 233 5.19 7.27 -17.81
C THR A 233 4.46 8.39 -18.55
N ILE A 234 3.15 8.55 -18.32
CA ILE A 234 2.36 9.62 -18.95
C ILE A 234 2.89 11.01 -18.56
N LYS A 235 3.14 11.24 -17.26
CA LYS A 235 3.70 12.51 -16.77
C LYS A 235 5.05 12.81 -17.38
N SER A 236 5.92 11.81 -17.48
CA SER A 236 7.27 11.96 -18.04
C SER A 236 7.18 12.37 -19.51
N ASN A 237 6.29 11.74 -20.29
CA ASN A 237 6.05 12.11 -21.68
C ASN A 237 5.49 13.54 -21.82
N VAL A 238 4.56 13.93 -20.94
CA VAL A 238 4.01 15.30 -20.92
C VAL A 238 5.08 16.32 -20.55
N ASN A 239 5.96 16.02 -19.60
CA ASN A 239 7.06 16.91 -19.23
C ASN A 239 8.02 17.16 -20.40
N VAL A 240 8.33 16.14 -21.20
CA VAL A 240 9.13 16.30 -22.42
C VAL A 240 8.43 17.27 -23.39
N MET A 241 7.12 17.11 -23.61
CA MET A 241 6.35 18.03 -24.47
C MET A 241 6.32 19.46 -23.92
N LEU A 242 6.22 19.65 -22.60
CA LEU A 242 6.27 20.97 -21.97
C LEU A 242 7.61 21.66 -22.21
N GLN A 243 8.72 20.94 -22.01
CA GLN A 243 10.07 21.48 -22.25
C GLN A 243 10.25 21.86 -23.72
N MET A 244 9.92 20.95 -24.65
CA MET A 244 10.01 21.24 -26.09
C MET A 244 9.16 22.44 -26.52
N THR A 245 7.97 22.60 -25.93
CA THR A 245 7.09 23.75 -26.23
C THR A 245 7.70 25.05 -25.74
N TYR A 246 8.32 25.03 -24.55
CA TYR A 246 8.98 26.20 -23.98
C TYR A 246 10.24 26.57 -24.75
N ASP A 247 11.08 25.60 -25.07
CA ASP A 247 12.30 25.81 -25.86
C ASP A 247 11.97 26.43 -27.22
N LYS A 248 10.93 25.93 -27.90
CA LYS A 248 10.48 26.49 -29.17
C LYS A 248 10.00 27.94 -29.04
N LEU A 249 9.35 28.29 -27.94
CA LEU A 249 8.95 29.68 -27.67
C LEU A 249 10.19 30.56 -27.48
N LEU A 250 11.18 30.11 -26.70
CA LEU A 250 12.43 30.84 -26.49
C LEU A 250 13.24 30.99 -27.79
N GLU A 251 13.26 29.98 -28.64
CA GLU A 251 13.89 30.05 -29.97
C GLU A 251 13.24 31.12 -30.84
N GLN A 252 11.91 31.22 -30.83
CA GLN A 252 11.19 32.27 -31.58
C GLN A 252 11.50 33.66 -31.05
N GLU A 253 11.54 33.85 -29.72
CA GLU A 253 11.95 35.11 -29.09
C GLU A 253 13.38 35.49 -29.47
N GLN A 254 14.29 34.52 -29.46
CA GLN A 254 15.69 34.72 -29.85
C GLN A 254 15.85 35.09 -31.33
N VAL A 255 15.03 34.55 -32.22
CA VAL A 255 15.04 34.93 -33.66
C VAL A 255 14.55 36.37 -33.85
N ILE A 256 13.51 36.81 -33.13
CA ILE A 256 12.89 38.12 -33.35
C ILE A 256 13.66 39.24 -32.63
N TYR A 257 14.12 38.99 -31.42
CA TYR A 257 14.68 40.01 -30.52
C TYR A 257 16.14 39.74 -30.14
N GLY A 258 16.76 38.71 -30.72
CA GLY A 258 18.14 38.35 -30.45
C GLY A 258 19.13 39.41 -30.93
N TRP A 259 20.19 39.60 -30.15
CA TRP A 259 21.24 40.60 -30.41
C TRP A 259 22.08 40.34 -31.67
N GLN A 260 21.97 39.17 -32.31
CA GLN A 260 22.85 38.77 -33.41
C GLN A 260 22.58 39.53 -34.73
N ASP A 261 21.39 40.10 -34.93
CA ASP A 261 21.08 40.90 -36.12
C ASP A 261 21.58 42.36 -36.05
N VAL A 262 22.07 42.83 -34.90
CA VAL A 262 22.52 44.22 -34.72
C VAL A 262 23.92 44.44 -35.31
N GLN A 263 24.73 43.39 -35.52
CA GLN A 263 26.11 43.53 -36.01
C GLN A 263 26.24 43.54 -37.55
N LEU A 264 25.18 43.27 -38.31
CA LEU A 264 25.21 43.28 -39.79
C LEU A 264 24.73 44.61 -40.41
N ARG A 265 24.52 45.66 -39.61
CA ARG A 265 24.05 46.99 -40.06
C ARG A 265 24.92 48.17 -39.57
N ALA A 266 26.23 47.98 -39.49
CA ALA A 266 27.20 49.06 -39.29
C ALA A 266 28.12 49.18 -40.51
#